data_AF-A0A7V5EXR5-F1
#
_entry.id   AF-A0A7V5EXR5-F1
#
_cell.length_a   1.000
_cell.length_b   1.000
_cell.length_c   1.000
_cell.angle_alpha   90.00
_cell.angle_beta   90.00
_cell.angle_gamma   90.00
#
_symmetry.space_group_name_H-M   'P 1'
#
loop_
_entity.id
_entity.type
_entity.pdbx_description
1 polymer ?
#
loop_
_entity_poly.entity_id
_entity_poly.type
_entity_poly.pdbx_seq_one_letter_code
_entity_poly.pdbx_strand_id
1 'polypeptide(L)'
;MSHRTAAALLCGVVVAGCATVPPVVSSSTLPEGLPPFQREILADGVVTFAEYERAVFRTVQCIRELGYHVDGPVLGARGLFYEYWVTVGPEGSEATSEAQDRCDAEYLAWVDFAWAKENELTGAELEAELERLGTCLREAGVEVPAEATVDDFIELVDGVDDEAFWCYLESPLFTR
;
A
#
# COMPACT_ATOMS: atom_id res chain seq x y z
N MET A 1 47.33 25.76 -52.58
CA MET A 1 45.87 25.68 -52.61
C MET A 1 45.45 24.32 -52.04
N SER A 2 44.33 24.30 -51.32
CA SER A 2 43.63 23.15 -50.73
C SER A 2 43.79 22.97 -49.22
N HIS A 3 42.67 22.64 -48.60
CA HIS A 3 42.19 23.02 -47.28
C HIS A 3 42.10 21.83 -46.31
N ARG A 4 42.11 22.15 -44.99
CA ARG A 4 41.31 21.55 -43.89
C ARG A 4 41.61 20.06 -43.54
N THR A 5 41.51 19.55 -42.31
CA THR A 5 40.68 19.88 -41.15
C THR A 5 41.20 19.10 -39.93
N ALA A 6 41.18 19.69 -38.74
CA ALA A 6 41.39 19.00 -37.47
C ALA A 6 40.12 18.21 -37.08
N ALA A 7 40.27 16.98 -36.59
CA ALA A 7 39.19 16.19 -35.99
C ALA A 7 39.52 15.95 -34.52
N ALA A 8 38.75 16.59 -33.64
CA ALA A 8 38.78 16.40 -32.20
C ALA A 8 38.11 15.06 -31.85
N LEU A 9 38.82 14.19 -31.12
CA LEU A 9 38.21 13.04 -30.46
C LEU A 9 37.42 13.52 -29.23
N LEU A 10 36.10 13.38 -29.29
CA LEU A 10 35.20 13.54 -28.14
C LEU A 10 35.17 12.21 -27.35
N CYS A 11 35.68 12.23 -26.12
CA CYS A 11 35.43 11.18 -25.13
C CYS A 11 33.94 11.20 -24.75
N GLY A 12 33.20 10.16 -25.11
CA GLY A 12 31.84 9.92 -24.62
C GLY A 12 31.88 9.46 -23.17
N VAL A 13 31.35 10.27 -22.25
CA VAL A 13 31.06 9.89 -20.87
C VAL A 13 29.78 9.07 -20.89
N VAL A 14 29.87 7.78 -20.56
CA VAL A 14 28.69 6.94 -20.31
C VAL A 14 28.23 7.21 -18.88
N VAL A 15 27.15 7.97 -18.74
CA VAL A 15 26.47 8.13 -17.44
C VAL A 15 25.69 6.85 -17.19
N ALA A 16 26.20 5.99 -16.31
CA ALA A 16 25.44 4.88 -15.75
C ALA A 16 24.37 5.47 -14.82
N GLY A 17 23.14 5.59 -15.32
CA GLY A 17 22.00 5.89 -14.47
C GLY A 17 21.73 4.69 -13.57
N CYS A 18 21.78 4.89 -12.26
CA CYS A 18 21.23 3.92 -11.31
C CYS A 18 19.73 3.81 -11.58
N ALA A 19 19.31 2.75 -12.27
CA ALA A 19 17.93 2.32 -12.22
C ALA A 19 17.67 1.87 -10.78
N THR A 20 16.79 2.57 -10.09
CA THR A 20 16.22 2.12 -8.82
C THR A 20 15.44 0.85 -9.12
N VAL A 21 16.04 -0.30 -8.80
CA VAL A 21 15.34 -1.59 -8.84
C VAL A 21 14.25 -1.49 -7.77
N PRO A 22 12.96 -1.65 -8.11
CA PRO A 22 11.92 -1.70 -7.10
C PRO A 22 12.21 -2.86 -6.13
N PRO A 23 11.82 -2.75 -4.85
CA PRO A 23 12.03 -3.83 -3.89
C PRO A 23 11.32 -5.09 -4.39
N VAL A 24 12.08 -6.10 -4.79
CA VAL A 24 11.53 -7.38 -5.30
C VAL A 24 11.21 -8.25 -4.10
N VAL A 25 9.97 -8.73 -4.00
CA VAL A 25 9.63 -9.78 -3.03
C VAL A 25 10.31 -11.06 -3.47
N SER A 26 11.37 -11.43 -2.76
CA SER A 26 12.14 -12.63 -3.09
C SER A 26 11.29 -13.89 -2.91
N SER A 27 11.33 -14.80 -3.88
CA SER A 27 10.57 -16.06 -3.85
C SER A 27 10.87 -16.93 -2.62
N SER A 28 12.01 -16.72 -1.95
CA SER A 28 12.38 -17.37 -0.68
C SER A 28 11.57 -16.93 0.53
N THR A 29 10.78 -15.86 0.41
CA THR A 29 9.96 -15.29 1.49
C THR A 29 8.50 -15.72 1.39
N LEU A 30 8.09 -16.31 0.27
CA LEU A 30 6.73 -16.78 0.06
C LEU A 30 6.48 -18.10 0.82
N PRO A 31 5.33 -18.27 1.50
CA PRO A 31 5.05 -19.50 2.21
C PRO A 31 4.83 -20.66 1.24
N GLU A 32 5.10 -21.86 1.72
CA GLU A 32 4.65 -23.07 1.04
C GLU A 32 3.12 -23.12 1.02
N GLY A 33 2.54 -23.58 -0.08
CA GLY A 33 1.09 -23.78 -0.18
C GLY A 33 0.28 -22.53 -0.57
N LEU A 34 0.90 -21.48 -1.11
CA LEU A 34 0.17 -20.35 -1.69
C LEU A 34 -0.95 -20.82 -2.63
N PRO A 35 -2.15 -20.21 -2.58
CA PRO A 35 -3.20 -20.47 -3.55
C PRO A 35 -2.69 -20.24 -4.98
N PRO A 36 -3.16 -21.00 -5.98
CA PRO A 36 -2.72 -20.87 -7.36
C PRO A 36 -2.83 -19.43 -7.90
N PHE A 37 -3.91 -18.73 -7.53
CA PHE A 37 -4.15 -17.35 -7.98
C PHE A 37 -3.04 -16.39 -7.52
N GLN A 38 -2.71 -16.40 -6.23
CA GLN A 38 -1.67 -15.52 -5.68
C GLN A 38 -0.28 -15.94 -6.15
N ARG A 39 -0.04 -17.25 -6.32
CA ARG A 39 1.23 -17.78 -6.84
C ARG A 39 1.52 -17.29 -8.25
N GLU A 40 0.50 -17.17 -9.10
CA GLU A 40 0.65 -16.62 -10.45
C GLU A 40 1.10 -15.16 -10.40
N ILE A 41 0.43 -14.33 -9.60
CA ILE A 41 0.76 -12.90 -9.44
C ILE A 41 2.17 -12.72 -8.87
N LEU A 42 2.55 -13.52 -7.89
CA LEU A 42 3.84 -13.38 -7.19
C LEU A 42 5.01 -14.07 -7.90
N ALA A 43 4.80 -14.64 -9.09
CA ALA A 43 5.75 -15.53 -9.74
C ALA A 43 7.04 -14.81 -10.20
N ASP A 44 6.95 -13.55 -10.61
CA ASP A 44 8.08 -12.74 -11.07
C ASP A 44 8.67 -11.85 -9.96
N GLY A 45 8.07 -11.87 -8.77
CA GLY A 45 8.51 -11.15 -7.58
C GLY A 45 8.18 -9.65 -7.58
N VAL A 46 7.36 -9.17 -8.52
CA VAL A 46 6.90 -7.77 -8.58
C VAL A 46 5.39 -7.75 -8.75
N VAL A 47 4.68 -7.01 -7.89
CA VAL A 47 3.23 -6.84 -8.05
C VAL A 47 2.96 -5.56 -8.82
N THR A 48 2.39 -5.67 -10.02
CA THR A 48 1.89 -4.49 -10.72
C THR A 48 0.57 -4.01 -10.11
N PHE A 49 0.24 -2.72 -10.27
CA PHE A 49 -1.05 -2.19 -9.82
C PHE A 49 -2.24 -2.96 -10.41
N ALA A 50 -2.14 -3.42 -11.67
CA ALA A 50 -3.19 -4.20 -12.31
C ALA A 50 -3.36 -5.60 -11.68
N GLU A 51 -2.28 -6.21 -11.19
CA GLU A 51 -2.35 -7.49 -10.48
C GLU A 51 -2.90 -7.33 -9.07
N TYR A 52 -2.49 -6.27 -8.36
CA TYR A 52 -3.07 -5.88 -7.08
C TYR A 52 -4.58 -5.60 -7.21
N GLU A 53 -4.98 -4.77 -8.18
CA GLU A 53 -6.39 -4.49 -8.50
C GLU A 53 -7.17 -5.78 -8.79
N ARG A 54 -6.61 -6.66 -9.62
CA ARG A 54 -7.21 -7.96 -9.93
C ARG A 54 -7.44 -8.80 -8.67
N ALA A 55 -6.47 -8.82 -7.75
CA ALA A 55 -6.58 -9.54 -6.49
C ALA A 55 -7.69 -8.96 -5.59
N VAL A 56 -7.72 -7.64 -5.40
CA VAL A 56 -8.75 -6.97 -4.58
C VAL A 56 -10.15 -7.21 -5.15
N PHE A 57 -10.32 -7.02 -6.46
CA PHE A 57 -11.63 -7.19 -7.09
C PHE A 57 -12.10 -8.65 -7.03
N ARG A 58 -11.18 -9.62 -7.12
CA ARG A 58 -11.52 -11.03 -6.98
C ARG A 58 -11.91 -11.38 -5.54
N THR A 59 -11.23 -10.83 -4.54
CA THR A 59 -11.62 -10.94 -3.12
C THR A 59 -13.02 -10.39 -2.88
N VAL A 60 -13.30 -9.15 -3.32
CA VAL A 60 -14.63 -8.54 -3.17
C VAL A 60 -15.71 -9.37 -3.86
N GLN A 61 -15.40 -9.90 -5.05
CA GLN A 61 -16.31 -10.81 -5.74
C GLN A 61 -16.57 -12.09 -4.93
N CYS A 62 -15.54 -12.71 -4.36
CA CYS A 62 -15.67 -13.88 -3.50
C CYS A 62 -16.59 -13.60 -2.29
N ILE A 63 -16.41 -12.47 -1.61
CA ILE A 63 -17.24 -12.10 -0.45
C ILE A 63 -18.71 -11.92 -0.86
N ARG A 64 -18.96 -11.29 -2.02
CA ARG A 64 -20.30 -11.14 -2.60
C ARG A 64 -20.92 -12.48 -3.01
N GLU A 65 -20.14 -13.38 -3.60
CA GLU A 65 -20.56 -14.74 -3.98
C GLU A 65 -20.98 -15.57 -2.75
N LEU A 66 -20.46 -15.25 -1.57
CA LEU A 66 -20.84 -15.84 -0.29
C LEU A 66 -22.11 -15.22 0.32
N GLY A 67 -22.70 -14.21 -0.33
CA GLY A 67 -23.96 -13.58 0.08
C GLY A 67 -23.81 -12.37 1.01
N TYR A 68 -22.58 -11.89 1.26
CA TYR A 68 -22.35 -10.69 2.06
C TYR A 68 -22.43 -9.43 1.19
N HIS A 69 -22.92 -8.34 1.79
CA HIS A 69 -22.92 -7.03 1.16
C HIS A 69 -21.54 -6.37 1.32
N VAL A 70 -21.00 -5.84 0.22
CA VAL A 70 -19.71 -5.16 0.20
C VAL A 70 -19.85 -3.82 -0.52
N ASP A 71 -19.54 -2.74 0.19
CA ASP A 71 -19.39 -1.40 -0.36
C ASP A 71 -17.95 -1.21 -0.88
N GLY A 72 -17.79 -0.70 -2.10
CA GLY A 72 -16.49 -0.60 -2.79
C GLY A 72 -16.23 -1.72 -3.82
N PRO A 73 -14.97 -1.98 -4.22
CA PRO A 73 -13.77 -1.28 -3.78
C PRO A 73 -13.69 0.15 -4.36
N VAL A 74 -13.12 1.08 -3.59
CA VAL A 74 -12.82 2.45 -4.02
C VAL A 74 -11.33 2.71 -3.85
N LEU A 75 -10.74 3.45 -4.79
CA LEU A 75 -9.31 3.76 -4.70
C LEU A 75 -9.11 4.88 -3.66
N GLY A 76 -8.27 4.62 -2.66
CA GLY A 76 -7.97 5.56 -1.58
C GLY A 76 -7.27 6.83 -2.07
N ALA A 77 -7.10 7.81 -1.19
CA ALA A 77 -6.63 9.16 -1.52
C ALA A 77 -5.27 9.18 -2.28
N ARG A 78 -4.41 8.19 -2.01
CA ARG A 78 -3.11 8.03 -2.66
C ARG A 78 -3.14 7.43 -4.06
N GLY A 79 -4.25 6.84 -4.47
CA GLY A 79 -4.30 6.12 -5.74
C GLY A 79 -3.57 4.78 -5.74
N LEU A 80 -3.18 4.25 -4.56
CA LEU A 80 -2.32 3.06 -4.44
C LEU A 80 -3.01 1.86 -3.82
N PHE A 81 -3.98 2.06 -2.93
CA PHE A 81 -4.68 0.97 -2.26
C PHE A 81 -6.19 1.11 -2.44
N TYR A 82 -6.85 -0.03 -2.50
CA TYR A 82 -8.29 -0.12 -2.64
C TYR A 82 -8.93 -0.42 -1.29
N GLU A 83 -9.91 0.40 -0.91
CA GLU A 83 -10.69 0.27 0.31
C GLU A 83 -12.06 -0.35 0.01
N TYR A 84 -12.52 -1.26 0.88
CA TYR A 84 -13.88 -1.80 0.83
C TYR A 84 -14.39 -2.13 2.24
N TRP A 85 -15.71 -2.14 2.41
CA TRP A 85 -16.35 -2.42 3.70
C TRP A 85 -17.37 -3.54 3.56
N VAL A 86 -17.27 -4.54 4.43
CA VAL A 86 -18.23 -5.65 4.49
C VAL A 86 -19.25 -5.37 5.59
N THR A 87 -20.53 -5.32 5.22
CA THR A 87 -21.59 -5.19 6.21
C THR A 87 -21.73 -6.49 7.01
N VAL A 88 -21.82 -6.39 8.33
CA VAL A 88 -22.04 -7.55 9.21
C VAL A 88 -23.33 -8.26 8.79
N GLY A 89 -23.18 -9.53 8.42
CA GLY A 89 -24.30 -10.37 8.01
C GLY A 89 -25.22 -10.75 9.18
N PRO A 90 -26.40 -11.32 8.90
CA PRO A 90 -27.33 -11.78 9.93
C PRO A 90 -26.74 -12.90 10.81
N GLU A 91 -25.74 -13.63 10.30
CA GLU A 91 -25.01 -14.68 11.00
C GLU A 91 -24.04 -14.13 12.08
N GLY A 92 -23.84 -12.80 12.14
CA GLY A 92 -22.98 -12.13 13.11
C GLY A 92 -21.60 -11.78 12.58
N SER A 93 -20.82 -11.06 13.40
CA SER A 93 -19.50 -10.54 13.04
C SER A 93 -18.47 -11.63 12.82
N GLU A 94 -18.45 -12.67 13.66
CA GLU A 94 -17.50 -13.79 13.56
C GLU A 94 -17.60 -14.50 12.20
N ALA A 95 -18.81 -14.92 11.81
CA ALA A 95 -19.04 -15.54 10.50
C ALA A 95 -18.71 -14.60 9.33
N THR A 96 -18.95 -13.29 9.50
CA THR A 96 -18.60 -12.28 8.48
C THR A 96 -17.08 -12.12 8.35
N SER A 97 -16.34 -12.16 9.45
CA SER A 97 -14.86 -12.13 9.46
C SER A 97 -14.28 -13.41 8.86
N GLU A 98 -14.79 -14.60 9.22
CA GLU A 98 -14.33 -15.86 8.63
C GLU A 98 -14.53 -15.91 7.10
N ALA A 99 -15.63 -15.32 6.61
CA ALA A 99 -15.89 -15.21 5.18
C ALA A 99 -14.87 -14.31 4.48
N GLN A 100 -14.51 -13.18 5.10
CA GLN A 100 -13.46 -12.27 4.61
C GLN A 100 -12.10 -12.96 4.61
N ASP A 101 -11.67 -13.50 5.76
CA ASP A 101 -10.39 -14.19 5.92
C ASP A 101 -10.22 -15.30 4.88
N ARG A 102 -11.28 -16.06 4.60
CA ARG A 102 -11.25 -17.10 3.57
C ARG A 102 -11.01 -16.53 2.16
N CYS A 103 -11.69 -15.44 1.81
CA CYS A 103 -11.52 -14.81 0.50
C CYS A 103 -10.15 -14.12 0.37
N ASP A 104 -9.68 -13.46 1.43
CA ASP A 104 -8.36 -12.85 1.48
C ASP A 104 -7.26 -13.90 1.37
N ALA A 105 -7.38 -14.97 2.14
CA ALA A 105 -6.42 -16.08 2.11
C ALA A 105 -6.33 -16.72 0.72
N GLU A 106 -7.42 -16.76 -0.05
CA GLU A 106 -7.43 -17.32 -1.41
C GLU A 106 -6.88 -16.33 -2.45
N TYR A 107 -7.23 -15.04 -2.37
CA TYR A 107 -6.99 -14.12 -3.49
C TYR A 107 -6.05 -12.94 -3.21
N LEU A 108 -5.93 -12.44 -1.98
CA LEU A 108 -5.34 -11.12 -1.71
C LEU A 108 -4.20 -11.10 -0.69
N ALA A 109 -4.23 -11.92 0.36
CA ALA A 109 -3.38 -11.73 1.54
C ALA A 109 -1.88 -11.53 1.25
N TRP A 110 -1.27 -12.34 0.39
CA TRP A 110 0.15 -12.20 0.02
C TRP A 110 0.40 -11.20 -1.08
N VAL A 111 -0.57 -10.96 -1.95
CA VAL A 111 -0.49 -9.92 -2.99
C VAL A 111 -0.52 -8.55 -2.33
N ASP A 112 -1.40 -8.34 -1.35
CA ASP A 112 -1.49 -7.10 -0.56
C ASP A 112 -0.23 -6.88 0.27
N PHE A 113 0.29 -7.92 0.93
CA PHE A 113 1.57 -7.83 1.63
C PHE A 113 2.73 -7.40 0.71
N ALA A 114 2.85 -8.04 -0.46
CA ALA A 114 3.89 -7.72 -1.43
C ALA A 114 3.74 -6.29 -1.96
N TRP A 115 2.53 -5.93 -2.37
CA TRP A 115 2.20 -4.58 -2.85
C TRP A 115 2.47 -3.51 -1.79
N ALA A 116 2.09 -3.75 -0.53
CA ALA A 116 2.35 -2.84 0.58
C ALA A 116 3.85 -2.66 0.84
N LYS A 117 4.65 -3.73 0.70
CA LYS A 117 6.11 -3.65 0.81
C LYS A 117 6.75 -2.89 -0.36
N GLU A 118 6.20 -3.01 -1.55
CA GLU A 118 6.66 -2.25 -2.72
C GLU A 118 6.33 -0.76 -2.63
N ASN A 119 5.27 -0.41 -1.89
CA ASN A 119 4.76 0.95 -1.76
C ASN A 119 4.93 1.52 -0.33
N GLU A 120 5.80 0.90 0.47
CA GLU A 120 6.19 1.38 1.81
C GLU A 120 6.90 2.74 1.67
N LEU A 121 6.57 3.68 2.57
CA LEU A 121 7.20 5.00 2.55
C LEU A 121 8.71 4.87 2.79
N THR A 122 9.49 5.65 2.05
CA THR A 122 10.90 5.85 2.38
C THR A 122 11.03 6.56 3.74
N GLY A 123 12.20 6.46 4.39
CA GLY A 123 12.42 7.14 5.68
C GLY A 123 12.13 8.64 5.64
N ALA A 124 12.50 9.32 4.55
CA ALA A 124 12.23 10.75 4.38
C ALA A 124 10.73 11.05 4.17
N GLU A 125 10.00 10.19 3.43
CA GLU A 125 8.55 10.35 3.26
C GLU A 125 7.80 10.03 4.55
N LEU A 126 8.26 9.04 5.32
CA LEU A 126 7.73 8.72 6.63
C LEU A 126 7.91 9.90 7.60
N GLU A 127 9.11 10.46 7.70
CA GLU A 127 9.38 11.64 8.54
C GLU A 127 8.48 12.82 8.16
N ALA A 128 8.38 13.12 6.86
CA ALA A 128 7.52 14.19 6.37
C ALA A 128 6.04 13.94 6.69
N GLU A 129 5.59 12.69 6.62
CA GLU A 129 4.21 12.35 6.91
C GLU A 129 3.89 12.40 8.41
N LEU A 130 4.81 11.95 9.27
CA LEU A 130 4.67 12.09 10.73
C LEU A 130 4.61 13.57 11.14
N GLU A 131 5.43 14.42 10.51
CA GLU A 131 5.39 15.87 10.73
C GLU A 131 4.05 16.48 10.27
N ARG A 132 3.57 16.10 9.08
CA ARG A 132 2.28 16.55 8.53
C ARG A 132 1.12 16.15 9.45
N LEU A 133 1.05 14.88 9.83
CA LEU A 133 0.00 14.35 10.71
C LEU A 133 0.03 15.02 12.08
N GLY A 134 1.22 15.13 12.69
CA GLY A 134 1.38 15.81 13.97
C GLY A 134 0.99 17.29 13.92
N THR A 135 1.24 17.96 12.79
CA THR A 135 0.79 19.35 12.60
C THR A 135 -0.74 19.43 12.54
N CYS A 136 -1.38 18.60 11.71
CA CYS A 136 -2.85 18.56 11.59
C CYS A 136 -3.51 18.31 12.94
N LEU A 137 -3.04 17.30 13.69
CA LEU A 137 -3.59 16.95 14.99
C LEU A 137 -3.43 18.08 16.03
N ARG A 138 -2.28 18.76 16.07
CA ARG A 138 -2.09 19.93 16.95
C ARG A 138 -2.99 21.09 16.57
N GLU A 139 -3.22 21.32 15.28
CA GLU A 139 -4.17 22.33 14.80
C GLU A 139 -5.61 21.99 15.18
N ALA A 140 -5.95 20.70 15.21
CA ALA A 140 -7.22 20.18 15.74
C ALA A 140 -7.28 20.13 17.29
N GLY A 141 -6.25 20.60 17.99
CA GLY A 141 -6.23 20.70 19.45
C GLY A 141 -5.77 19.44 20.20
N VAL A 142 -5.26 18.43 19.48
CA VAL A 142 -4.68 17.22 20.08
C VAL A 142 -3.24 17.48 20.52
N GLU A 143 -2.89 17.04 21.73
CA GLU A 143 -1.52 17.13 22.23
C GLU A 143 -0.66 16.04 21.58
N VAL A 144 0.18 16.43 20.62
CA VAL A 144 1.13 15.52 19.95
C VAL A 144 2.57 15.91 20.30
N PRO A 145 3.42 14.97 20.75
CA PRO A 145 4.84 15.20 20.97
C PRO A 145 5.56 15.80 19.75
N ALA A 146 6.65 16.53 19.98
CA ALA A 146 7.43 17.15 18.90
C ALA A 146 8.13 16.10 18.01
N GLU A 147 8.56 14.99 18.60
CA GLU A 147 9.24 13.87 17.93
C GLU A 147 8.37 12.60 18.01
N ALA A 148 7.08 12.75 17.69
CA ALA A 148 6.13 11.64 17.71
C ALA A 148 6.53 10.55 16.69
N THR A 149 6.48 9.31 17.14
CA THR A 149 6.70 8.09 16.36
C THR A 149 5.38 7.55 15.81
N VAL A 150 5.45 6.57 14.91
CA VAL A 150 4.26 5.87 14.41
C VAL A 150 3.46 5.27 15.58
N ASP A 151 4.13 4.69 16.58
CA ASP A 151 3.49 4.09 17.75
C ASP A 151 2.73 5.14 18.57
N ASP A 152 3.31 6.34 18.75
CA ASP A 152 2.62 7.45 19.42
C ASP A 152 1.32 7.83 18.69
N PHE A 153 1.32 7.87 17.36
CA PHE A 153 0.10 8.16 16.59
C PHE A 153 -0.93 7.02 16.63
N ILE A 154 -0.49 5.77 16.69
CA ILE A 154 -1.38 4.60 16.88
C ILE A 154 -2.08 4.69 18.23
N GLU A 155 -1.36 5.00 19.30
CA GLU A 155 -1.95 5.12 20.64
C GLU A 155 -2.97 6.26 20.75
N LEU A 156 -2.80 7.31 19.94
CA LEU A 156 -3.70 8.46 19.93
C LEU A 156 -5.01 8.23 19.17
N VAL A 157 -5.06 7.28 18.22
CA VAL A 157 -6.19 7.16 17.27
C VAL A 157 -7.55 6.92 17.96
N ASP A 158 -7.58 6.18 19.06
CA ASP A 158 -8.81 5.87 19.81
C ASP A 158 -9.28 7.03 20.70
N GLY A 159 -8.44 8.05 20.90
CA GLY A 159 -8.69 9.16 21.81
C GLY A 159 -9.08 10.47 21.15
N VAL A 160 -9.07 10.54 19.81
CA VAL A 160 -9.39 11.76 19.06
C VAL A 160 -10.89 11.90 18.78
N ASP A 161 -11.35 13.13 18.62
CA ASP A 161 -12.72 13.41 18.16
C ASP A 161 -12.84 13.33 16.63
N ASP A 162 -14.07 13.51 16.12
CA ASP A 162 -14.35 13.42 14.68
C ASP A 162 -13.55 14.42 13.83
N GLU A 163 -13.21 15.59 14.38
CA GLU A 163 -12.46 16.64 13.67
C GLU A 163 -10.99 16.22 13.52
N ALA A 164 -10.38 15.74 14.60
CA ALA A 164 -9.02 15.23 14.58
C ALA A 164 -8.89 13.88 13.84
N PHE A 165 -9.94 13.05 13.81
CA PHE A 165 -9.94 11.79 13.06
C PHE A 165 -9.75 12.02 11.55
N TRP A 166 -10.19 13.16 11.02
CA TRP A 166 -9.96 13.51 9.62
C TRP A 166 -8.47 13.56 9.25
N CYS A 167 -7.60 13.99 10.18
CA CYS A 167 -6.15 14.00 9.96
C CYS A 167 -5.59 12.59 9.65
N TYR A 168 -6.15 11.56 10.27
CA TYR A 168 -5.78 10.16 10.04
C TYR A 168 -6.30 9.65 8.70
N LEU A 169 -7.52 10.01 8.31
CA LEU A 169 -8.11 9.63 7.02
C LEU A 169 -7.36 10.24 5.82
N GLU A 170 -6.66 11.35 6.01
CA GLU A 170 -5.77 11.90 4.98
C GLU A 170 -4.35 11.34 5.06
N SER A 171 -4.01 10.57 6.10
CA SER A 171 -2.67 10.05 6.29
C SER A 171 -2.49 8.70 5.58
N PRO A 172 -1.44 8.55 4.75
CA PRO A 172 -1.11 7.29 4.10
C PRO A 172 -0.51 6.26 5.06
N LEU A 173 -0.26 6.62 6.32
CA LEU A 173 0.16 5.69 7.37
C LEU A 173 -1.01 4.85 7.87
N PHE A 174 -2.22 5.42 7.84
CA PHE A 174 -3.42 4.87 8.48
C PHE A 174 -4.54 4.55 7.49
N THR A 175 -4.40 4.98 6.24
CA THR A 175 -5.28 4.57 5.14
C THR A 175 -4.58 3.52 4.28
N ARG A 176 -5.14 2.31 4.32
CA ARG A 176 -4.89 1.20 3.39
C ARG A 176 -6.21 0.88 2.71
#